data_AF-A0A956CSI8-F1
#
_entry.id   AF-A0A956CSI8-F1
#
_cell.length_a   1.000
_cell.length_b   1.000
_cell.length_c   1.000
_cell.angle_alpha   90.00
_cell.angle_beta   90.00
_cell.angle_gamma   90.00
#
_symmetry.space_group_name_H-M   'P 1'
#
loop_
_entity.id
_entity.type
_entity.pdbx_description
1 polymer ?
#
loop_
_entity_poly.entity_id
_entity_poly.type
_entity_poly.pdbx_seq_one_letter_code
_entity_poly.pdbx_strand_id
1 'polypeptide(L)'
;MGAAEDLELRVVVPRAAFGQPPHADFFSQKNSLELLGLPPRTFLELLRRDDAPTVTHVGKLRLVEREPMLAFLRALRRAAPNAPSPAAELEGPAKVLAEIGAHPVPRRRVG
;
A
#
# COMPACT_ATOMS: atom_id res chain seq x y z
N MET A 1 43.00 6.97 -23.86
CA MET A 1 41.53 7.11 -23.78
C MET A 1 41.00 5.99 -22.89
N GLY A 2 40.80 6.26 -21.60
CA GLY A 2 40.21 5.30 -20.67
C GLY A 2 38.72 5.61 -20.52
N ALA A 3 37.86 4.64 -20.83
CA ALA A 3 36.42 4.74 -20.62
C ALA A 3 36.14 4.81 -19.12
N ALA A 4 35.40 5.82 -18.68
CA ALA A 4 34.87 5.86 -17.33
C ALA A 4 33.81 4.77 -17.21
N GLU A 5 34.11 3.71 -16.46
CA GLU A 5 33.12 2.69 -16.13
C GLU A 5 32.15 3.28 -15.10
N ASP A 6 30.87 3.33 -15.45
CA ASP A 6 29.80 3.75 -14.55
C ASP A 6 29.69 2.75 -13.40
N LEU A 7 30.17 3.14 -12.23
CA LEU A 7 30.11 2.33 -11.02
C LEU A 7 28.72 2.47 -10.38
N GLU A 8 27.86 1.47 -10.56
CA GLU A 8 26.55 1.41 -9.90
C GLU A 8 26.68 0.77 -8.50
N LEU A 9 26.51 1.58 -7.45
CA LEU A 9 26.54 1.12 -6.06
C LEU A 9 25.12 0.90 -5.54
N ARG A 10 24.76 -0.37 -5.31
CA ARG A 10 23.48 -0.75 -4.70
C ARG A 10 23.60 -0.77 -3.18
N VAL A 11 23.07 0.26 -2.54
CA VAL A 11 23.04 0.36 -1.07
C VAL A 11 21.76 -0.26 -0.54
N VAL A 12 21.89 -1.30 0.29
CA VAL A 12 20.76 -1.88 1.03
C VAL A 12 20.57 -1.07 2.31
N VAL A 13 19.61 -0.16 2.30
CA VAL A 13 19.25 0.64 3.49
C VAL A 13 18.31 -0.18 4.37
N PRO A 14 18.67 -0.48 5.63
CA PRO A 14 17.77 -1.17 6.56
C PRO A 14 16.49 -0.35 6.73
N ARG A 15 15.33 -1.01 6.77
CA ARG A 15 14.02 -0.33 6.91
C ARG A 15 13.95 0.58 8.14
N ALA A 16 14.69 0.28 9.19
CA ALA A 16 14.79 1.08 10.42
C ALA A 16 15.63 2.36 10.29
N ALA A 17 16.42 2.49 9.22
CA ALA A 17 17.21 3.70 8.94
C ALA A 17 16.36 4.81 8.31
N PHE A 18 15.19 4.48 7.77
CA PHE A 18 14.15 5.46 7.53
C PHE A 18 13.57 5.83 8.91
N GLY A 19 13.80 7.06 9.36
CA GLY A 19 13.24 7.56 10.62
C GLY A 19 11.74 7.29 10.70
N GLN A 20 11.20 7.15 11.93
CA GLN A 20 9.76 6.99 12.10
C GLN A 20 9.05 8.11 11.34
N PRO A 21 8.12 7.80 10.41
CA PRO A 21 7.33 8.84 9.79
C PRO A 21 6.61 9.63 10.89
N PRO A 22 6.41 10.94 10.70
CA PRO A 22 5.77 11.79 11.71
C PRO A 22 4.48 11.11 12.19
N HIS A 23 4.40 10.88 13.50
CA HIS A 23 3.24 10.21 14.10
C HIS A 23 2.03 11.12 13.94
N ALA A 24 1.27 10.93 12.87
CA ALA A 24 0.00 11.60 12.70
C ALA A 24 -1.06 10.84 13.51
N ASP A 25 -1.77 11.53 14.39
CA ASP A 25 -2.89 10.93 15.13
C ASP A 25 -4.05 10.53 14.20
N PHE A 26 -4.11 11.13 13.01
CA PHE A 26 -5.15 10.91 12.02
C PHE A 26 -4.61 10.65 10.61
N PHE A 27 -5.25 9.70 9.93
CA PHE A 27 -5.12 9.52 8.50
C PHE A 27 -6.23 10.27 7.76
N SER A 28 -5.88 10.77 6.59
CA SER A 28 -6.76 11.48 5.69
C SER A 28 -6.41 11.14 4.26
N GLN A 29 -7.29 11.51 3.34
CA GLN A 29 -7.01 11.38 1.91
C GLN A 29 -5.66 12.04 1.52
N LYS A 30 -5.30 13.18 2.15
CA LYS A 30 -4.10 13.95 1.81
C LYS A 30 -2.79 13.29 2.21
N ASN A 31 -2.76 12.63 3.37
CA ASN A 31 -1.55 12.00 3.91
C ASN A 31 -1.53 10.47 3.77
N SER A 32 -2.60 9.87 3.24
CA SER A 32 -2.72 8.41 3.07
C SER A 32 -1.61 7.79 2.23
N LEU A 33 -1.14 8.47 1.18
CA LEU A 33 -0.05 7.94 0.36
C LEU A 33 1.27 7.93 1.12
N GLU A 34 1.62 9.04 1.76
CA GLU A 34 2.88 9.18 2.50
C GLU A 34 2.94 8.26 3.72
N LEU A 35 1.85 8.20 4.50
CA LEU A 35 1.87 7.51 5.80
C LEU A 35 1.42 6.05 5.73
N LEU A 36 0.62 5.67 4.74
CA LEU A 36 0.09 4.30 4.59
C LEU A 36 0.56 3.62 3.29
N GLY A 37 1.19 4.34 2.36
CA GLY A 37 1.47 3.81 1.02
C GLY A 37 0.20 3.57 0.21
N LEU A 38 -0.92 4.21 0.58
CA LEU A 38 -2.21 4.01 -0.08
C LEU A 38 -2.56 5.20 -0.96
N PRO A 39 -2.86 4.99 -2.26
CA PRO A 39 -3.36 6.07 -3.11
C PRO A 39 -4.64 6.70 -2.52
N PRO A 40 -4.83 8.03 -2.67
CA PRO A 40 -5.99 8.74 -2.14
C PRO A 40 -7.35 8.10 -2.49
N ARG A 41 -7.50 7.60 -3.72
CA ARG A 41 -8.72 6.92 -4.18
C ARG A 41 -8.93 5.60 -3.45
N THR A 42 -7.90 4.77 -3.35
CA THR A 42 -7.93 3.50 -2.61
C THR A 42 -8.27 3.70 -1.15
N PHE A 43 -7.70 4.73 -0.51
CA PHE A 43 -8.06 5.11 0.85
C PHE A 43 -9.56 5.40 0.97
N LEU A 44 -10.14 6.20 0.09
CA LEU A 44 -11.58 6.51 0.12
C LEU A 44 -12.46 5.29 -0.15
N GLU A 45 -12.06 4.40 -1.05
CA GLU A 45 -12.79 3.14 -1.30
C GLU A 45 -12.76 2.21 -0.08
N LEU A 46 -11.63 2.14 0.64
CA LEU A 46 -11.54 1.35 1.87
C LEU A 46 -12.53 1.83 2.94
N LEU A 47 -12.74 3.15 3.04
CA LEU A 47 -13.68 3.74 3.99
C LEU A 47 -15.16 3.53 3.63
N ARG A 48 -15.46 2.95 2.45
CA ARG A 48 -16.84 2.58 2.08
C ARG A 48 -17.25 1.20 2.57
N ARG A 49 -16.32 0.43 3.12
CA ARG A 49 -16.63 -0.91 3.63
C ARG A 49 -17.42 -0.82 4.93
N ASP A 50 -18.31 -1.79 5.15
CA ASP A 50 -19.14 -1.83 6.36
C ASP A 50 -18.33 -2.03 7.65
N ASP A 51 -17.15 -2.65 7.53
CA ASP A 51 -16.21 -2.89 8.62
C ASP A 51 -15.14 -1.79 8.76
N ALA A 52 -15.28 -0.69 8.02
CA ALA A 52 -14.32 0.40 8.07
C ALA A 52 -14.36 1.13 9.43
N PRO A 53 -13.21 1.68 9.87
CA PRO A 53 -13.16 2.49 11.08
C PRO A 53 -13.98 3.78 10.94
N THR A 54 -14.42 4.32 12.08
CA THR A 54 -15.22 5.55 12.13
C THR A 54 -14.49 6.72 11.47
N VAL A 55 -15.22 7.47 10.65
CA VAL A 55 -14.71 8.63 9.92
C VAL A 55 -15.21 9.91 10.59
N THR A 56 -14.27 10.72 11.10
CA THR A 56 -14.54 12.06 11.59
C THR A 56 -14.42 13.06 10.44
N HIS A 57 -15.37 13.99 10.34
CA HIS A 57 -15.40 14.97 9.26
C HIS A 57 -15.00 16.36 9.77
N VAL A 58 -14.05 16.99 9.08
CA VAL A 58 -13.68 18.40 9.28
C VAL A 58 -13.94 19.14 7.96
N GLY A 59 -15.14 19.69 7.84
CA GLY A 59 -15.65 20.21 6.57
C GLY A 59 -15.74 19.09 5.52
N LYS A 60 -14.98 19.20 4.43
CA LYS A 60 -14.90 18.18 3.38
C LYS A 60 -13.82 17.13 3.64
N LEU A 61 -12.96 17.34 4.65
CA LEU A 61 -11.86 16.43 4.96
C LEU A 61 -12.39 15.26 5.80
N ARG A 62 -12.02 14.05 5.39
CA ARG A 62 -12.29 12.81 6.13
C ARG A 62 -11.04 12.43 6.91
N LEU A 63 -11.20 12.29 8.22
CA LEU A 63 -10.16 11.92 9.17
C LEU A 63 -10.53 10.56 9.79
N VAL A 64 -9.52 9.72 9.98
CA VAL A 64 -9.65 8.42 10.64
C VAL A 64 -8.55 8.32 11.66
N GLU A 65 -8.91 7.96 12.90
CA GLU A 65 -7.92 7.76 13.94
C GLU A 65 -6.91 6.67 13.56
N ARG A 66 -5.66 6.92 13.92
CA ARG A 66 -4.53 6.08 13.52
C ARG A 66 -4.68 4.63 13.99
N GLU A 67 -4.94 4.41 15.28
CA GLU A 67 -4.99 3.05 15.83
C GLU A 67 -6.14 2.21 15.25
N PRO A 68 -7.40 2.70 15.18
CA PRO A 68 -8.49 1.98 14.50
C PRO A 68 -8.18 1.65 13.04
N MET A 69 -7.59 2.59 12.29
CA MET A 69 -7.21 2.36 10.90
C MET A 69 -6.13 1.28 10.76
N LEU A 70 -5.09 1.31 11.59
CA LEU A 70 -4.05 0.29 11.56
C LEU A 70 -4.57 -1.08 11.99
N ALA A 71 -5.46 -1.14 12.98
CA ALA A 71 -6.11 -2.38 13.39
C ALA A 71 -6.95 -2.98 12.24
N PHE A 72 -7.72 -2.13 11.55
CA PHE A 72 -8.50 -2.50 10.38
C PHE A 72 -7.62 -3.04 9.23
N LEU A 73 -6.57 -2.32 8.84
CA LEU A 73 -5.64 -2.77 7.80
C LEU A 73 -4.95 -4.10 8.16
N ARG A 74 -4.58 -4.28 9.42
CA ARG A 74 -4.03 -5.57 9.91
C ARG A 74 -5.06 -6.69 9.82
N ALA A 75 -6.34 -6.42 10.10
CA ALA A 75 -7.41 -7.40 9.96
C ALA A 75 -7.62 -7.80 8.49
N LEU A 76 -7.67 -6.84 7.57
CA LEU A 76 -7.75 -7.09 6.13
C LEU A 76 -6.60 -7.98 5.64
N ARG A 77 -5.37 -7.69 6.07
CA ARG A 77 -4.19 -8.49 5.70
C ARG A 77 -4.28 -9.93 6.21
N ARG A 78 -4.82 -10.14 7.42
CA ARG A 78 -5.04 -11.50 7.97
C ARG A 78 -6.12 -12.26 7.22
N ALA A 79 -7.17 -11.58 6.77
CA ALA A 79 -8.24 -12.18 5.98
C ALA A 79 -7.81 -12.55 4.55
N ALA A 80 -6.77 -11.91 4.02
CA ALA A 80 -6.26 -12.14 2.66
C ALA A 80 -4.74 -12.43 2.65
N PRO A 81 -4.29 -13.58 3.18
CA PRO A 81 -2.85 -13.88 3.34
C PRO A 81 -2.09 -14.01 2.02
N ASN A 82 -2.78 -14.26 0.90
CA ASN A 82 -2.20 -14.38 -0.45
C ASN A 82 -2.51 -13.19 -1.36
N ALA A 83 -3.09 -12.09 -0.84
CA ALA A 83 -3.32 -10.91 -1.66
C ALA A 83 -1.97 -10.30 -2.04
N PRO A 84 -1.71 -10.05 -3.34
CA PRO A 84 -0.52 -9.34 -3.75
C PRO A 84 -0.48 -7.99 -3.04
N SER A 85 0.67 -7.62 -2.50
CA SER A 85 0.88 -6.34 -1.82
C SER A 85 0.50 -5.21 -2.79
N PRO A 86 -0.38 -4.26 -2.43
CA PRO A 86 -0.74 -3.15 -3.30
C PRO A 86 0.42 -2.17 -3.56
N ALA A 87 1.54 -2.33 -2.84
CA ALA A 87 2.78 -1.60 -3.08
C ALA A 87 3.72 -2.29 -4.08
N ALA A 88 3.37 -3.46 -4.61
CA ALA A 88 4.03 -3.99 -5.79
C ALA A 88 3.43 -3.26 -7.00
N GLU A 89 4.05 -2.16 -7.40
CA GLU A 89 3.90 -1.68 -8.77
C GLU A 89 4.10 -2.89 -9.68
N LEU A 90 3.07 -3.23 -10.46
CA LEU A 90 3.14 -4.33 -11.41
C LEU A 90 4.23 -3.95 -12.42
N GLU A 91 5.44 -4.47 -12.24
CA GLU A 91 6.51 -4.34 -13.21
C GLU A 91 6.56 -5.55 -14.14
N GLY A 92 6.94 -5.27 -15.39
CA GLY A 92 7.18 -6.28 -16.41
C GLY A 92 5.93 -7.09 -16.82
N PRO A 93 6.03 -8.43 -16.95
CA PRO A 93 4.99 -9.26 -17.56
C PRO A 93 3.65 -9.22 -16.82
N ALA A 94 3.64 -8.92 -15.52
CA ALA A 94 2.40 -8.81 -14.74
C ALA A 94 1.54 -7.60 -15.14
N LYS A 95 2.18 -6.50 -15.59
CA LYS A 95 1.49 -5.32 -16.13
C LYS A 95 0.84 -5.62 -17.47
N VAL A 96 1.60 -6.26 -18.37
CA VAL A 96 1.11 -6.65 -19.70
C VAL A 96 -0.07 -7.61 -19.59
N LEU A 97 0.00 -8.58 -18.67
CA LEU A 97 -1.10 -9.51 -18.40
C LEU A 97 -2.34 -8.78 -17.86
N ALA A 98 -2.17 -7.79 -16.98
CA ALA A 98 -3.28 -6.99 -16.49
C ALA A 98 -3.92 -6.11 -17.59
N GLU A 99 -3.15 -5.54 -18.51
CA GLU A 99 -3.65 -4.74 -19.63
C GLU A 99 -4.53 -5.56 -20.59
N ILE A 100 -4.23 -6.84 -20.77
CA ILE A 100 -5.04 -7.76 -21.59
C ILE A 100 -6.16 -8.46 -20.81
N GLY A 101 -6.40 -8.06 -19.55
CA GLY A 101 -7.45 -8.64 -18.69
C GLY A 101 -7.15 -10.04 -18.15
N ALA A 102 -5.90 -10.50 -18.23
CA ALA A 102 -5.47 -11.77 -17.69
C ALA A 102 -5.07 -11.61 -16.22
N HIS A 103 -5.92 -12.10 -15.32
CA HIS A 103 -5.63 -12.14 -13.88
C HIS A 103 -5.15 -13.52 -13.45
N PRO A 104 -4.16 -13.61 -12.54
CA PRO A 104 -3.70 -14.89 -12.02
C PRO A 104 -4.83 -15.58 -11.24
N VAL A 105 -5.23 -16.76 -11.70
CA VAL A 105 -6.22 -17.61 -11.00
C VAL A 105 -5.46 -18.51 -10.02
N PRO A 106 -5.86 -18.58 -8.74
CA PRO A 106 -5.28 -19.52 -7.79
C PRO A 106 -5.46 -20.96 -8.30
N ARG A 107 -4.35 -21.67 -8.52
CA ARG A 107 -4.42 -23.10 -8.83
C ARG A 107 -4.82 -23.86 -7.56
N ARG A 108 -6.02 -24.45 -7.56
CA ARG A 108 -6.40 -25.45 -6.56
C ARG A 108 -5.47 -26.65 -6.71
N ARG A 109 -4.65 -26.94 -5.70
CA ARG A 109 -3.94 -28.23 -5.63
C ARG A 109 -5.01 -29.29 -5.45
N VAL A 110 -5.19 -30.13 -6.47
CA VAL A 110 -5.94 -31.38 -6.35
C VAL A 110 -4.96 -32.37 -5.73
N GLY A 111 -5.17 -32.69 -4.46
CA GLY A 111 -4.59 -33.82 -3.77
C GLY A 111 -5.69 -34.82 -3.48
#